data_AF-A0A6G1VIE6-F1
#
_entry.id   AF-A0A6G1VIE6-F1
#
_cell.length_a   1.000
_cell.length_b   1.000
_cell.length_c   1.000
_cell.angle_alpha   90.00
_cell.angle_beta   90.00
_cell.angle_gamma   90.00
#
_symmetry.space_group_name_H-M   'P 1'
#
loop_
_entity.id
_entity.type
_entity.pdbx_description
1 polymer ?
#
loop_
_entity_poly.entity_id
_entity_poly.type
_entity_poly.pdbx_seq_one_letter_code
_entity_poly.pdbx_strand_id
1 'polypeptide(L)'
;MGFFSNFGSIGKINTLIKQIEPKFDYIYGEIQYPQTANRARLQVECGTISVLMDEIMSIASNSSRSVILAPYYFKGKKMSLMDLSGLLASIISAAENLDK
;
A
#
# COMPACT_ATOMS: atom_id res chain seq x y z
N MET A 1 1.24 -29.28 6.87
CA MET A 1 0.22 -28.20 6.73
C MET A 1 0.96 -26.88 6.59
N GLY A 2 1.14 -26.32 5.38
CA GLY A 2 1.96 -25.10 5.21
C GLY A 2 1.92 -24.45 3.84
N PHE A 3 1.66 -25.23 2.78
CA PHE A 3 1.53 -24.67 1.42
C PHE A 3 0.23 -23.88 1.22
N PHE A 4 -0.92 -24.42 1.65
CA PHE A 4 -2.22 -23.72 1.54
C PHE A 4 -2.26 -22.39 2.31
N SER A 5 -1.59 -22.32 3.46
CA SER A 5 -1.52 -21.11 4.28
C SER A 5 -0.76 -19.99 3.56
N ASN A 6 0.34 -20.32 2.87
CA ASN A 6 1.12 -19.34 2.11
C ASN A 6 0.38 -18.80 0.88
N PHE A 7 -0.33 -19.65 0.15
CA PHE A 7 -1.19 -19.21 -0.97
C PHE A 7 -2.33 -18.31 -0.49
N GLY A 8 -2.94 -18.63 0.66
CA GLY A 8 -3.94 -17.78 1.30
C GLY A 8 -3.39 -16.41 1.71
N SER A 9 -2.20 -16.37 2.33
CA SER A 9 -1.54 -15.11 2.70
C SER A 9 -1.18 -14.25 1.48
N ILE A 10 -0.63 -14.85 0.42
CA ILE A 10 -0.31 -14.13 -0.83
C ILE A 10 -1.60 -13.57 -1.45
N GLY A 11 -2.68 -14.35 -1.48
CA GLY A 11 -3.98 -13.88 -1.99
C GLY A 11 -4.56 -12.72 -1.18
N LYS A 12 -4.46 -12.78 0.15
CA LYS A 12 -4.87 -11.67 1.04
C LYS A 12 -4.04 -10.43 0.79
N ILE A 13 -2.72 -10.54 0.75
CA ILE A 13 -1.82 -9.41 0.47
C ILE A 13 -2.14 -8.80 -0.90
N ASN A 14 -2.36 -9.63 -1.93
CA ASN A 14 -2.72 -9.12 -3.25
C ASN A 14 -4.07 -8.37 -3.25
N THR A 15 -5.02 -8.81 -2.44
CA THR A 15 -6.31 -8.13 -2.26
C THR A 15 -6.14 -6.79 -1.55
N LEU A 16 -5.31 -6.74 -0.50
CA LEU A 16 -4.97 -5.50 0.21
C LEU A 16 -4.25 -4.51 -0.71
N ILE A 17 -3.28 -4.99 -1.51
CA ILE A 17 -2.56 -4.17 -2.50
C ILE A 17 -3.54 -3.57 -3.51
N LYS A 18 -4.50 -4.35 -4.03
CA LYS A 18 -5.54 -3.84 -4.92
C LYS A 18 -6.46 -2.79 -4.27
N GLN A 19 -6.65 -2.84 -2.95
CA GLN A 19 -7.41 -1.81 -2.24
C GLN A 19 -6.60 -0.52 -2.05
N ILE A 20 -5.27 -0.62 -2.01
CA ILE A 20 -4.38 0.54 -1.92
C ILE A 20 -4.33 1.31 -3.25
N GLU A 21 -4.39 0.63 -4.40
CA GLU A 21 -4.35 1.26 -5.73
C GLU A 21 -5.30 2.47 -5.92
N PRO A 22 -6.62 2.37 -5.70
CA PRO A 22 -7.53 3.50 -5.88
C PRO A 22 -7.28 4.64 -4.87
N LYS A 23 -6.83 4.32 -3.66
CA LYS A 23 -6.49 5.32 -2.62
C LYS A 23 -5.23 6.09 -2.99
N PHE A 24 -4.26 5.36 -3.52
CA PHE A 24 -3.04 5.94 -4.06
C PHE A 24 -3.33 6.85 -5.25
N ASP A 25 -4.19 6.43 -6.18
CA ASP A 25 -4.63 7.27 -7.30
C ASP A 25 -5.29 8.57 -6.82
N TYR A 26 -6.13 8.47 -5.80
CA TYR A 26 -6.75 9.63 -5.17
C TYR A 26 -5.69 10.59 -4.61
N ILE A 27 -4.80 10.12 -3.74
CA ILE A 27 -3.74 10.95 -3.13
C ILE A 27 -2.84 11.55 -4.22
N TYR A 28 -2.46 10.77 -5.22
CA TYR A 28 -1.62 11.25 -6.32
C TYR A 28 -2.31 12.36 -7.13
N GLY A 29 -3.61 12.21 -7.41
CA GLY A 29 -4.41 13.24 -8.06
C GLY A 29 -4.51 14.52 -7.22
N GLU A 30 -4.69 14.39 -5.91
CA GLU A 30 -4.75 15.52 -4.98
C GLU A 30 -3.37 16.24 -4.87
N ILE A 31 -2.27 15.48 -4.90
CA ILE A 31 -0.90 16.03 -4.98
C ILE A 31 -0.70 16.82 -6.27
N GLN A 32 -1.24 16.32 -7.39
CA GLN A 32 -1.11 16.96 -8.70
C GLN A 32 -1.97 18.22 -8.82
N TYR A 33 -3.11 18.28 -8.13
CA TYR A 33 -4.04 19.41 -8.13
C TYR A 33 -4.27 19.97 -6.72
N PRO A 34 -3.25 20.59 -6.10
CA PRO A 34 -3.30 21.00 -4.70
C PRO A 34 -4.29 22.15 -4.43
N GLN A 35 -4.74 22.87 -5.46
CA GLN A 35 -5.65 24.01 -5.32
C GLN A 35 -7.09 23.62 -4.97
N THR A 36 -7.50 22.39 -5.27
CA THR A 36 -8.83 21.85 -4.91
C THR A 36 -8.74 20.72 -3.90
N ALA A 37 -7.56 20.53 -3.30
CA ALA A 37 -7.28 19.34 -2.53
C ALA A 37 -8.04 19.33 -1.20
N ASN A 38 -8.73 18.23 -0.91
CA ASN A 38 -9.43 18.05 0.36
C ASN A 38 -8.46 17.45 1.39
N ARG A 39 -7.76 18.33 2.11
CA ARG A 39 -6.74 17.99 3.10
C ARG A 39 -7.21 16.98 4.15
N ALA A 40 -8.43 17.15 4.68
CA ALA A 40 -9.00 16.22 5.65
C ALA A 40 -9.18 14.81 5.07
N ARG A 41 -9.63 14.72 3.81
CA ARG A 41 -9.78 13.44 3.12
C ARG A 41 -8.43 12.83 2.75
N LEU A 42 -7.48 13.64 2.29
CA LEU A 42 -6.09 13.24 2.00
C LEU A 42 -5.44 12.58 3.22
N GLN A 43 -5.56 13.20 4.40
CA GLN A 43 -4.97 12.70 5.64
C GLN A 43 -5.59 11.35 6.07
N VAL A 44 -6.91 11.19 5.91
CA VAL A 44 -7.61 9.91 6.17
C VAL A 44 -7.16 8.82 5.18
N GLU A 45 -7.02 9.15 3.90
CA GLU A 45 -6.57 8.19 2.89
C GLU A 45 -5.11 7.78 3.12
N CYS A 46 -4.22 8.72 3.44
CA CYS A 46 -2.85 8.44 3.86
C CYS A 46 -2.80 7.51 5.08
N GLY A 47 -3.57 7.80 6.12
CA GLY A 47 -3.68 6.94 7.30
C GLY A 47 -4.21 5.55 6.98
N THR A 48 -5.19 5.46 6.08
CA THR A 48 -5.75 4.17 5.64
C THR A 48 -4.71 3.34 4.88
N ILE A 49 -3.93 3.96 3.99
CA ILE A 49 -2.84 3.28 3.28
C ILE A 49 -1.78 2.77 4.27
N SER A 50 -1.41 3.55 5.29
CA SER A 50 -0.48 3.12 6.32
C SER A 50 -0.98 1.89 7.08
N VAL A 51 -2.26 1.87 7.47
CA VAL A 51 -2.87 0.72 8.17
C VAL A 51 -2.89 -0.51 7.26
N LEU A 52 -3.29 -0.36 5.99
CA LEU A 52 -3.29 -1.47 5.03
C LEU A 52 -1.88 -2.02 4.79
N MET A 53 -0.87 -1.15 4.76
CA MET A 53 0.51 -1.55 4.60
C MET A 53 1.05 -2.28 5.84
N ASP A 54 0.71 -1.81 7.03
CA ASP A 54 1.05 -2.50 8.28
C ASP A 54 0.41 -3.89 8.34
N GLU A 55 -0.85 -4.01 7.91
CA GLU A 55 -1.52 -5.31 7.82
C GLU A 55 -0.82 -6.25 6.81
N ILE A 56 -0.42 -5.74 5.64
CA ILE A 56 0.36 -6.50 4.66
C ILE A 56 1.68 -7.00 5.27
N MET A 57 2.41 -6.12 5.94
CA MET A 57 3.71 -6.44 6.55
C MET A 57 3.55 -7.39 7.74
N SER A 58 2.47 -7.26 8.51
CA SER A 58 2.10 -8.18 9.59
C SER A 58 1.77 -9.57 9.06
N ILE A 59 0.97 -9.67 7.99
CA ILE A 59 0.68 -10.96 7.32
C ILE A 59 1.99 -11.55 6.77
N ALA A 60 2.83 -10.75 6.13
CA ALA A 60 4.09 -11.20 5.56
C ALA A 60 5.07 -11.70 6.64
N SER A 61 5.16 -11.00 7.78
CA SER A 61 6.03 -11.35 8.90
C SER A 61 5.55 -12.59 9.67
N ASN A 62 4.24 -12.79 9.77
CA ASN A 62 3.64 -13.99 10.36
C ASN A 62 3.57 -15.17 9.38
N SER A 63 3.95 -14.96 8.11
CA SER A 63 3.95 -15.98 7.06
C SER A 63 5.36 -16.52 6.79
N SER A 64 5.44 -17.54 5.93
CA SER A 64 6.74 -18.07 5.49
C SER A 64 7.53 -17.06 4.66
N ARG A 65 8.87 -17.19 4.67
CA ARG A 65 9.80 -16.35 3.88
C ARG A 65 9.46 -16.27 2.38
N SER A 66 8.80 -17.30 1.84
CA SER A 66 8.30 -17.33 0.46
C SER A 66 7.22 -16.29 0.16
N VAL A 67 6.43 -15.87 1.16
CA VAL A 67 5.39 -14.82 1.02
C VAL A 67 6.04 -13.43 0.97
N ILE A 68 7.12 -13.23 1.73
CA ILE A 68 7.90 -11.99 1.74
C ILE A 68 8.64 -11.81 0.41
N LEU A 69 9.22 -12.89 -0.12
CA LEU A 69 9.97 -12.92 -1.38
C LEU A 69 9.07 -13.04 -2.62
N ALA A 70 7.75 -13.21 -2.43
CA ALA A 70 6.82 -13.31 -3.53
C ALA A 70 6.74 -11.97 -4.27
N PRO A 71 6.66 -12.00 -5.61
CA PRO A 71 6.40 -10.79 -6.36
C PRO A 71 4.93 -10.40 -6.29
N TYR A 72 4.67 -9.14 -5.99
CA TYR A 72 3.32 -8.58 -6.00
C TYR A 72 3.16 -7.64 -7.20
N TYR A 73 1.91 -7.40 -7.58
CA TYR A 73 1.58 -6.49 -8.67
C TYR A 73 0.87 -5.27 -8.12
N PHE A 74 1.42 -4.09 -8.39
CA PHE A 74 0.81 -2.81 -8.08
C PHE A 74 0.73 -1.99 -9.37
N LYS A 75 -0.49 -1.62 -9.77
CA LYS A 75 -0.80 -0.98 -11.06
C LYS A 75 -0.19 -1.70 -12.26
N GLY A 76 -0.25 -3.03 -12.26
CA GLY A 76 0.33 -3.87 -13.31
C GLY A 76 1.86 -3.97 -13.32
N LYS A 77 2.56 -3.27 -12.41
CA LYS A 77 4.02 -3.40 -12.24
C LYS A 77 4.35 -4.40 -11.15
N LYS A 78 5.30 -5.29 -11.45
CA LYS A 78 5.84 -6.25 -10.49
C LYS A 78 6.74 -5.51 -9.50
N MET A 79 6.43 -5.61 -8.21
CA MET A 79 7.17 -4.94 -7.12
C MET A 79 7.30 -5.88 -5.92
N SER A 80 8.38 -5.71 -5.15
CA SER A 80 8.49 -6.34 -3.83
C SER A 80 7.67 -5.57 -2.79
N LEU A 81 7.35 -6.23 -1.66
CA LEU A 81 6.67 -5.55 -0.55
C LEU A 81 7.48 -4.36 -0.02
N MET A 82 8.80 -4.44 -0.03
CA MET A 82 9.66 -3.32 0.39
C MET A 82 9.58 -2.16 -0.60
N ASP A 83 9.63 -2.43 -1.91
CA ASP A 83 9.49 -1.38 -2.93
C ASP A 83 8.13 -0.69 -2.80
N LEU A 84 7.07 -1.48 -2.61
CA LEU A 84 5.72 -0.99 -2.42
C LEU A 84 5.61 -0.13 -1.16
N SER A 85 6.19 -0.59 -0.04
CA SER A 85 6.27 0.19 1.21
C SER A 85 6.95 1.54 1.00
N GLY A 86 8.09 1.55 0.30
CA GLY A 86 8.84 2.78 0.03
C GLY A 86 8.07 3.75 -0.85
N LEU A 87 7.37 3.23 -1.87
CA LEU A 87 6.57 4.03 -2.80
C LEU A 87 5.38 4.69 -2.07
N LEU A 88 4.65 3.93 -1.25
CA LEU A 88 3.54 4.45 -0.46
C LEU A 88 4.00 5.47 0.58
N ALA A 89 5.09 5.19 1.30
CA ALA A 89 5.65 6.11 2.28
C ALA A 89 6.10 7.44 1.64
N SER A 90 6.71 7.36 0.45
CA SER A 90 7.13 8.56 -0.29
C SER A 90 5.93 9.44 -0.68
N ILE A 91 4.80 8.83 -1.07
CA ILE A 91 3.60 9.58 -1.43
C ILE A 91 2.83 10.10 -0.23
N ILE A 92 2.80 9.36 0.87
CA ILE A 92 2.27 9.87 2.14
C ILE A 92 3.09 11.08 2.59
N SER A 93 4.42 11.02 2.53
CA SER A 93 5.27 12.15 2.87
C SER A 93 5.05 13.34 1.93
N ALA A 94 4.87 13.11 0.62
CA ALA A 94 4.53 14.18 -0.33
C ALA A 94 3.16 14.81 -0.02
N ALA A 95 2.17 14.01 0.35
CA ALA A 95 0.85 14.45 0.77
C ALA A 95 0.90 15.27 2.08
N GLU A 96 1.68 14.84 3.07
CA GLU A 96 1.89 15.58 4.33
C GLU A 96 2.58 16.94 4.12
N ASN A 97 3.50 17.04 3.15
CA ASN A 97 4.13 18.31 2.81
C ASN A 97 3.19 19.32 2.14
N LEU A 98 2.08 18.87 1.54
CA LEU A 98 1.04 19.75 1.00
C LEU A 98 0.03 20.24 2.05
N ASP A 99 -0.02 19.57 3.21
CA ASP A 99 -0.84 19.99 4.34
C ASP A 99 -0.23 21.17 5.11
N LYS A 100 1.11 21.30 5.09
CA LYS A 100 1.87 22.43 5.67
C LYS A 100 1.75 23.72 4.84
#